data_AF-E2IV53-F1
#
_entry.id   AF-E2IV53-F1
#
_cell.length_a   1.000
_cell.length_b   1.000
_cell.length_c   1.000
_cell.angle_alpha   90.00
_cell.angle_beta   90.00
_cell.angle_gamma   90.00
#
_symmetry.space_group_name_H-M   'P 1'
#
loop_
_entity.id
_entity.type
_entity.pdbx_description
1 polymer ?
#
loop_
_entity_poly.entity_id
_entity_poly.type
_entity_poly.pdbx_seq_one_letter_code
_entity_poly.pdbx_strand_id
1 'polypeptide(L)'
;QSLRNIADIISKQVGQIDSDLKQKSAAYNALKGNLQDLEKKQTGSLLTRNLADLVKREHFILDSEYLTTLLVIVPKSMFNDWTANYEKITDMIVPRSSQLIHQDNDYGLFNVTLFKKVVEEFKHHARERKFVVCEFAYNEE
;
A
#
# COMPACT_ATOMS: atom_id res chain seq x y z
N GLN A 1 34.02 -54.32 11.26
CA GLN A 1 33.04 -53.61 12.12
C GLN A 1 31.96 -54.60 12.54
N SER A 2 31.46 -54.55 13.78
CA SER A 2 30.34 -55.41 14.17
C SER A 2 29.05 -54.90 13.52
N LEU A 3 28.13 -55.82 13.18
CA LEU A 3 26.82 -55.47 12.61
C LEU A 3 26.05 -54.46 13.48
N ARG A 4 26.25 -54.57 14.79
CA ARG A 4 25.64 -53.73 15.82
C ARG A 4 26.09 -52.28 15.74
N ASN A 5 27.39 -52.04 15.52
CA ASN A 5 27.91 -50.68 15.35
C ASN A 5 27.37 -50.01 14.08
N ILE A 6 27.18 -50.77 13.00
CA ILE A 6 26.59 -50.25 11.75
C ILE A 6 25.12 -49.87 11.97
N ALA A 7 24.36 -50.73 12.67
CA ALA A 7 22.97 -50.44 13.02
C ALA A 7 22.84 -49.16 13.88
N ASP A 8 23.68 -49.00 14.90
CA ASP A 8 23.66 -47.81 15.77
C ASP A 8 23.99 -46.52 15.01
N ILE A 9 24.95 -46.57 14.07
CA ILE A 9 25.30 -45.42 13.22
C ILE A 9 24.12 -45.04 12.32
N ILE A 10 23.46 -46.01 11.69
CA ILE A 10 22.29 -45.77 10.84
C ILE A 10 21.16 -45.17 11.66
N SER A 11 20.84 -45.71 12.84
CA SER A 11 19.80 -45.16 13.72
C SER A 11 20.09 -43.71 14.12
N LYS A 12 21.35 -43.37 14.41
CA LYS A 12 21.75 -42.01 14.74
C LYS A 12 21.63 -41.06 13.55
N GLN A 13 22.04 -41.51 12.36
CA GLN A 13 21.90 -40.73 11.12
C GLN A 13 20.43 -40.49 10.76
N VAL A 14 19.58 -41.50 10.89
CA VAL A 14 18.13 -41.36 10.65
C VAL A 14 17.51 -40.36 11.62
N GLY A 15 17.86 -40.44 12.92
CA GLY A 15 17.38 -39.46 13.91
C GLY A 15 17.83 -38.03 13.62
N GLN A 16 19.06 -37.87 13.12
CA GLN A 16 19.59 -36.56 12.74
C GLN A 16 18.88 -36.00 11.49
N ILE A 17 18.65 -36.84 10.48
CA ILE A 17 17.89 -36.47 9.28
C ILE A 17 16.45 -36.04 9.64
N ASP A 18 15.78 -36.77 10.55
CA ASP A 18 14.43 -36.40 11.01
C ASP A 18 14.42 -35.05 11.75
N SER A 19 15.43 -34.81 12.59
CA SER A 19 15.59 -33.53 13.29
C SER A 19 15.84 -32.37 12.32
N ASP A 20 16.73 -32.55 11.34
CA ASP A 20 17.02 -31.55 10.32
C ASP A 20 15.79 -31.25 9.46
N LEU A 21 15.03 -32.29 9.07
CA LEU A 21 13.79 -32.13 8.30
C LEU A 21 12.75 -31.34 9.08
N LYS A 22 12.54 -31.64 10.36
CA LYS A 22 11.62 -30.90 11.23
C LYS A 22 12.04 -29.44 11.37
N GLN A 23 13.33 -29.17 11.57
CA GLN A 23 13.83 -27.81 11.70
C GLN A 23 13.66 -27.01 10.40
N LYS A 24 14.00 -27.61 9.25
CA LYS A 24 13.82 -26.98 7.93
C LYS A 24 12.34 -26.75 7.60
N SER A 25 11.48 -27.71 7.91
CA SER A 25 10.02 -27.59 7.72
C SER A 25 9.44 -26.47 8.59
N ALA A 26 9.83 -26.38 9.86
CA ALA A 26 9.40 -25.30 10.74
C ALA A 26 9.86 -23.92 10.23
N ALA A 27 11.12 -23.79 9.81
CA ALA A 27 11.65 -22.57 9.23
C ALA A 27 10.93 -22.15 7.93
N TYR A 28 10.66 -23.12 7.05
CA TYR A 28 9.90 -22.88 5.82
C TYR A 28 8.48 -22.41 6.10
N ASN A 29 7.77 -23.06 7.02
CA ASN A 29 6.40 -22.68 7.39
C ASN A 29 6.33 -21.30 8.04
N ALA A 30 7.31 -20.95 8.87
CA ALA A 30 7.45 -19.59 9.42
C ALA A 30 7.67 -18.55 8.31
N LEU A 31 8.58 -18.81 7.37
CA LEU A 31 8.84 -17.91 6.25
C LEU A 31 7.61 -17.75 5.33
N LYS A 32 6.92 -18.86 5.04
CA LYS A 32 5.68 -18.86 4.27
C LYS A 32 4.58 -18.05 4.96
N GLY A 33 4.43 -18.19 6.28
CA GLY A 33 3.48 -17.38 7.06
C GLY A 33 3.79 -15.89 6.95
N ASN A 34 5.06 -15.52 7.15
CA ASN A 34 5.51 -14.13 6.99
C ASN A 34 5.21 -13.59 5.58
N LEU A 35 5.47 -14.38 4.54
CA LEU A 35 5.21 -13.98 3.15
C LEU A 35 3.70 -13.76 2.89
N GLN A 36 2.83 -14.65 3.38
CA GLN A 36 1.38 -14.48 3.26
C GLN A 36 0.89 -13.22 4.00
N ASP A 37 1.46 -12.90 5.16
CA ASP A 37 1.12 -11.68 5.88
C ASP A 37 1.60 -10.42 5.13
N LEU A 38 2.77 -10.49 4.49
CA LEU A 38 3.25 -9.43 3.60
C LEU A 38 2.35 -9.25 2.36
N GLU A 39 1.97 -10.33 1.69
CA GLU A 39 1.08 -10.30 0.53
C GLU A 39 -0.27 -9.69 0.89
N LYS A 40 -0.86 -10.06 2.03
CA LYS A 40 -2.11 -9.45 2.51
C LYS A 40 -1.98 -7.96 2.79
N LYS A 41 -0.84 -7.51 3.31
CA LYS A 41 -0.56 -6.08 3.50
C LYS A 41 -0.36 -5.34 2.17
N GLN A 42 0.22 -6.01 1.17
CA GLN A 42 0.48 -5.44 -0.15
C GLN A 42 -0.76 -5.44 -1.07
N THR A 43 -1.67 -6.39 -0.90
CA THR A 43 -2.93 -6.52 -1.67
C THR A 43 -4.15 -5.95 -0.93
N GLY A 44 -3.94 -5.30 0.22
CA GLY A 44 -5.00 -4.60 0.94
C GLY A 44 -5.63 -3.49 0.10
N SER A 45 -6.89 -3.17 0.40
CA SER A 45 -7.61 -2.04 -0.19
C SER A 45 -6.77 -0.76 -0.09
N LEU A 46 -6.88 0.13 -1.08
CA LEU A 46 -6.27 1.45 -1.06
C LEU A 46 -6.52 2.22 0.25
N LEU A 47 -7.61 1.92 0.97
CA LEU A 47 -7.94 2.52 2.26
C LEU A 47 -6.99 2.16 3.41
N THR A 48 -6.31 1.01 3.34
CA THR A 48 -5.46 0.49 4.44
C THR A 48 -4.02 0.22 4.00
N ARG A 49 -3.74 0.22 2.70
CA ARG A 49 -2.43 -0.02 2.13
C ARG A 49 -1.51 1.20 2.28
N ASN A 50 -0.22 0.96 2.46
CA ASN A 50 0.80 2.00 2.37
C ASN A 50 0.87 2.55 0.93
N LEU A 51 0.71 3.87 0.78
CA LEU A 51 0.70 4.55 -0.52
C LEU A 51 2.10 4.87 -1.05
N ALA A 52 3.15 4.77 -0.22
CA ALA A 52 4.52 5.13 -0.60
C ALA A 52 5.01 4.36 -1.85
N ASP A 53 4.69 3.06 -1.94
CA ASP A 53 5.08 2.22 -3.08
C ASP A 53 4.26 2.49 -4.37
N LEU A 54 3.19 3.27 -4.27
CA LEU A 54 2.27 3.56 -5.38
C LEU A 54 2.51 4.95 -5.98
N VAL A 55 3.15 5.84 -5.23
CA VAL A 55 3.31 7.24 -5.60
C VAL A 55 4.76 7.54 -5.97
N LYS A 56 4.94 8.51 -6.86
CA LYS A 56 6.24 8.94 -7.37
C LYS A 56 6.39 10.44 -7.20
N ARG A 57 7.62 10.95 -7.24
CA ARG A 57 7.93 12.38 -7.20
C ARG A 57 7.09 13.19 -8.18
N GLU A 58 6.91 12.68 -9.41
CA GLU A 58 6.14 13.31 -10.49
C GLU A 58 4.65 13.51 -10.18
N HIS A 59 4.12 12.82 -9.17
CA HIS A 59 2.72 12.99 -8.77
C HIS A 59 2.51 14.18 -7.84
N PHE A 60 3.57 14.82 -7.32
CA PHE A 60 3.49 15.88 -6.33
C PHE A 60 4.16 17.17 -6.81
N ILE A 61 3.58 18.30 -6.42
CA ILE A 61 4.28 19.58 -6.43
C ILE A 61 5.05 19.71 -5.12
N LEU A 62 6.37 19.64 -5.21
CA LEU A 62 7.30 19.80 -4.09
C LEU A 62 7.75 21.26 -3.97
N ASP A 63 8.17 21.65 -2.76
CA ASP A 63 8.78 22.95 -2.45
C ASP A 63 7.98 24.20 -2.86
N SER A 64 6.65 24.05 -3.01
CA SER A 64 5.78 25.20 -3.28
C SER A 64 5.40 25.91 -1.99
N GLU A 65 5.49 27.24 -1.99
CA GLU A 65 5.04 28.07 -0.87
C GLU A 65 3.51 27.98 -0.68
N TYR A 66 2.76 28.02 -1.78
CA TYR A 66 1.30 28.19 -1.78
C TYR A 66 0.53 26.95 -2.22
N LEU A 67 1.12 26.06 -3.01
CA LEU A 67 0.45 24.87 -3.53
C LEU A 67 0.81 23.64 -2.71
N THR A 68 -0.11 22.69 -2.68
CA THR A 68 0.13 21.35 -2.17
C THR A 68 -0.62 20.34 -3.02
N THR A 69 -0.11 19.12 -3.04
CA THR A 69 -0.76 18.00 -3.72
C THR A 69 -1.25 17.01 -2.67
N LEU A 70 -2.55 16.71 -2.72
CA LEU A 70 -3.18 15.71 -1.85
C LEU A 70 -3.45 14.43 -2.63
N LEU A 71 -3.50 13.32 -1.91
CA LEU A 71 -3.96 12.04 -2.44
C LEU A 71 -5.40 11.81 -2.01
N VAL A 72 -6.23 11.36 -2.95
CA VAL A 72 -7.66 11.12 -2.72
C VAL A 72 -8.04 9.76 -3.25
N ILE A 73 -8.62 8.95 -2.38
CA ILE A 73 -9.19 7.66 -2.71
C ILE A 73 -10.66 7.86 -3.07
N VAL A 74 -11.03 7.45 -4.27
CA VAL A 74 -12.35 7.60 -4.86
C VAL A 74 -12.93 6.22 -5.14
N PRO A 75 -14.18 5.91 -4.77
CA PRO A 75 -14.83 4.67 -5.18
C PRO A 75 -14.93 4.58 -6.71
N LYS A 76 -14.74 3.39 -7.27
CA LYS A 76 -14.77 3.16 -8.73
C LYS A 76 -16.09 3.59 -9.37
N SER A 77 -17.20 3.42 -8.66
CA SER A 77 -18.53 3.89 -9.06
C SER A 77 -18.64 5.42 -9.22
N MET A 78 -17.71 6.18 -8.63
CA MET A 78 -17.71 7.64 -8.59
C MET A 78 -16.56 8.27 -9.40
N PHE A 79 -15.81 7.51 -10.20
CA PHE A 79 -14.72 8.06 -11.03
C PHE A 79 -15.18 9.15 -12.00
N ASN A 80 -16.34 8.95 -12.62
CA ASN A 80 -16.91 9.93 -13.54
C ASN A 80 -17.33 11.21 -12.79
N ASP A 81 -17.88 11.07 -11.59
CA ASP A 81 -18.23 12.21 -10.74
C ASP A 81 -16.99 12.98 -10.30
N TRP A 82 -15.95 12.27 -9.84
CA TRP A 82 -14.65 12.85 -9.52
C TRP A 82 -14.09 13.64 -10.70
N THR A 83 -13.93 13.00 -11.86
CA THR A 83 -13.33 13.62 -13.05
C THR A 83 -14.11 14.86 -13.51
N ALA A 84 -15.43 14.87 -13.38
CA ALA A 84 -16.27 15.99 -13.79
C ALA A 84 -16.38 17.12 -12.75
N ASN A 85 -16.24 16.81 -11.46
CA ASN A 85 -16.63 17.72 -10.38
C ASN A 85 -15.54 17.99 -9.33
N TYR A 86 -14.37 17.35 -9.38
CA TYR A 86 -13.32 17.57 -8.38
C TYR A 86 -12.89 19.05 -8.31
N GLU A 87 -12.83 19.74 -9.45
CA GLU A 87 -12.47 21.17 -9.56
C GLU A 87 -13.47 22.10 -8.86
N LYS A 88 -14.66 21.59 -8.49
CA LYS A 88 -15.74 22.33 -7.84
C LYS A 88 -15.95 21.92 -6.38
N ILE A 89 -15.05 21.12 -5.81
CA ILE A 89 -15.13 20.71 -4.40
C ILE A 89 -14.85 21.91 -3.48
N THR A 90 -13.86 22.74 -3.84
CA THR A 90 -13.54 24.01 -3.20
C THR A 90 -13.03 25.00 -4.23
N ASP A 91 -13.02 26.28 -3.87
CA ASP A 91 -12.26 27.26 -4.61
C ASP A 91 -10.75 26.94 -4.55
N MET A 92 -9.97 27.53 -5.47
CA MET A 92 -8.51 27.41 -5.51
C MET A 92 -7.96 25.99 -5.74
N ILE A 93 -8.73 25.14 -6.42
CA ILE A 93 -8.22 23.89 -7.00
C ILE A 93 -7.57 24.20 -8.35
N VAL A 94 -6.41 23.59 -8.62
CA VAL A 94 -5.72 23.74 -9.91
C VAL A 94 -6.45 22.87 -10.95
N PRO A 95 -7.02 23.45 -12.02
CA PRO A 95 -7.72 22.68 -13.04
C PRO A 95 -6.78 21.73 -13.78
N ARG A 96 -7.33 20.61 -14.24
CA ARG A 96 -6.60 19.50 -14.89
C ARG A 96 -5.39 18.98 -14.11
N SER A 97 -5.37 19.15 -12.78
CA SER A 97 -4.27 18.68 -11.92
C SER A 97 -4.45 17.25 -11.42
N SER A 98 -5.65 16.69 -11.53
CA SER A 98 -5.93 15.34 -11.05
C SER A 98 -5.59 14.28 -12.09
N GLN A 99 -4.85 13.25 -11.66
CA GLN A 99 -4.50 12.07 -12.43
C GLN A 99 -4.76 10.81 -11.60
N LEU A 100 -5.18 9.73 -12.25
CA LEU A 100 -5.28 8.41 -11.64
C LEU A 100 -3.89 7.82 -11.49
N ILE A 101 -3.44 7.61 -10.26
CA ILE A 101 -2.13 7.04 -9.92
C ILE A 101 -2.19 5.51 -9.92
N HIS A 102 -3.19 4.96 -9.22
CA HIS A 102 -3.37 3.52 -9.05
C HIS A 102 -4.85 3.20 -8.90
N GLN A 103 -5.27 2.00 -9.26
CA GLN A 103 -6.62 1.52 -9.02
C GLN A 103 -6.59 0.07 -8.55
N ASP A 104 -7.45 -0.26 -7.59
CA ASP A 104 -7.75 -1.63 -7.19
C ASP A 104 -9.14 -2.05 -7.74
N ASN A 105 -9.74 -3.09 -7.17
CA ASN A 105 -11.05 -3.58 -7.61
C ASN A 105 -12.19 -2.59 -7.31
N ASP A 106 -12.08 -1.84 -6.20
CA ASP A 106 -13.17 -1.07 -5.60
C ASP A 106 -12.90 0.45 -5.63
N TYR A 107 -11.63 0.86 -5.65
CA TYR A 107 -11.18 2.24 -5.47
C TYR A 107 -10.09 2.66 -6.47
N GLY A 108 -9.97 3.97 -6.65
CA GLY A 108 -8.88 4.62 -7.38
C GLY A 108 -8.20 5.65 -6.50
N LEU A 109 -6.87 5.68 -6.57
CA LEU A 109 -6.01 6.67 -5.96
C LEU A 109 -5.75 7.78 -6.98
N PHE A 110 -6.22 8.98 -6.70
CA PHE A 110 -5.98 10.17 -7.49
C PHE A 110 -5.08 11.13 -6.73
N ASN A 111 -4.32 11.96 -7.46
CA ASN A 111 -3.81 13.20 -6.87
C ASN A 111 -4.76 14.37 -7.17
N VAL A 112 -4.58 15.46 -6.44
CA VAL A 112 -5.19 16.76 -6.73
C VAL A 112 -4.27 17.85 -6.20
N THR A 113 -4.06 18.90 -7.00
CA THR A 113 -3.29 20.07 -6.56
C THR A 113 -4.23 21.21 -6.25
N LEU A 114 -4.01 21.85 -5.11
CA LEU A 114 -4.80 22.97 -4.60
C LEU A 114 -3.93 23.90 -3.77
N PHE A 115 -4.46 25.08 -3.47
CA PHE A 115 -3.81 26.01 -2.56
C PHE A 115 -3.86 25.48 -1.12
N LYS A 116 -2.75 25.62 -0.37
CA LYS A 116 -2.64 25.19 1.03
C LYS A 116 -3.74 25.77 1.92
N LYS A 117 -4.20 27.00 1.59
CA LYS A 117 -5.24 27.72 2.34
C LYS A 117 -6.58 26.98 2.39
N VAL A 118 -6.93 26.22 1.35
CA VAL A 118 -8.24 25.56 1.20
C VAL A 118 -8.19 24.05 1.50
N VAL A 119 -7.07 23.54 2.01
CA VAL A 119 -6.88 22.09 2.26
C VAL A 119 -7.90 21.52 3.23
N GLU A 120 -8.16 22.21 4.35
CA GLU A 120 -9.10 21.71 5.36
C GLU A 120 -10.55 21.76 4.88
N GLU A 121 -10.91 22.81 4.14
CA GLU A 121 -12.21 22.92 3.48
C GLU A 121 -12.39 21.81 2.42
N PHE A 122 -11.35 21.53 1.65
CA PHE A 122 -11.34 20.46 0.66
C PHE A 122 -11.52 19.10 1.31
N LYS A 123 -10.79 18.81 2.40
CA LYS A 123 -10.94 17.57 3.18
C LYS A 123 -12.37 17.41 3.71
N HIS A 124 -12.99 18.51 4.15
CA HIS A 124 -14.37 18.49 4.64
C HIS A 124 -15.36 18.12 3.52
N HIS A 125 -15.36 18.85 2.41
CA HIS A 125 -16.28 18.59 1.29
C HIS A 125 -16.01 17.26 0.57
N ALA A 126 -14.74 16.84 0.48
CA ALA A 126 -14.38 15.52 -0.02
C ALA A 126 -15.04 14.41 0.82
N ARG A 127 -15.01 14.55 2.16
CA ARG A 127 -15.65 13.58 3.07
C ARG A 127 -17.17 13.51 2.89
N GLU A 128 -17.83 14.65 2.69
CA GLU A 128 -19.28 14.70 2.42
C GLU A 128 -19.65 13.95 1.14
N ARG A 129 -18.76 13.98 0.13
CA ARG A 129 -18.90 13.25 -1.14
C ARG A 129 -18.42 11.80 -1.07
N LYS A 130 -18.07 11.30 0.13
CA LYS A 130 -17.54 9.94 0.37
C LYS A 130 -16.17 9.68 -0.26
N PHE A 131 -15.41 10.74 -0.54
CA PHE A 131 -14.01 10.62 -0.93
C PHE A 131 -13.12 10.64 0.32
N VAL A 132 -12.05 9.86 0.29
CA VAL A 132 -11.11 9.75 1.41
C VAL A 132 -9.83 10.47 1.03
N VAL A 133 -9.53 11.58 1.69
CA VAL A 133 -8.26 12.31 1.52
C VAL A 133 -7.22 11.68 2.43
N CYS A 134 -6.12 11.21 1.86
CA CYS A 134 -5.03 10.58 2.61
C CYS A 134 -4.05 11.64 3.09
N GLU A 135 -3.70 11.57 4.37
CA GLU A 135 -2.60 12.38 4.92
C GLU A 135 -1.28 11.74 4.51
N PHE A 136 -0.70 12.27 3.44
CA PHE A 136 0.56 11.79 2.89
C PHE A 136 1.44 12.99 2.57
N ALA A 137 2.59 13.06 3.23
CA ALA A 137 3.65 13.98 2.87
C ALA A 137 4.71 13.19 2.11
N TYR A 138 4.89 13.51 0.83
CA TYR A 138 5.96 12.89 0.04
C TYR A 138 7.32 13.32 0.58
N ASN A 139 8.12 12.36 1.03
CA ASN A 139 9.53 12.51 1.33
C ASN A 139 10.29 11.49 0.47
N GLU A 140 11.44 11.89 -0.09
CA GLU A 140 12.31 11.00 -0.86
C GLU A 140 13.23 10.14 0.01
N GLU A 141 13.28 10.39 1.32
CA GLU A 141 13.99 9.56 2.31
C GLU A 141 13.25 8.28 2.70
#